data_AF-A0A962IBG5-F1
#
_entry.id   AF-A0A962IBG5-F1
#
_cell.length_a   1.000
_cell.length_b   1.000
_cell.length_c   1.000
_cell.angle_alpha   90.00
_cell.angle_beta   90.00
_cell.angle_gamma   90.00
#
_symmetry.space_group_name_H-M   'P 1'
#
loop_
_entity.id
_entity.type
_entity.pdbx_description
1 polymer ?
#
loop_
_entity_poly.entity_id
_entity_poly.type
_entity_poly.pdbx_seq_one_letter_code
_entity_poly.pdbx_strand_id
1 'polypeptide(L)' 'MDLDATDIALLDVLQREGRISNVQLAERVHLSPSACLRRVQRLEEGGVI' A
#
# COMPACT_ATOMS: atom_id res chain seq x y z
N MET A 1 3.80 13.65 7.11
CA MET A 1 3.18 12.85 6.05
C MET A 1 1.77 12.55 6.51
N ASP A 2 0.76 13.04 5.78
CA ASP A 2 -0.61 12.67 6.09
C ASP A 2 -0.96 11.37 5.36
N LEU A 3 -1.38 10.38 6.13
CA LEU A 3 -1.89 9.10 5.64
C LEU A 3 -3.38 9.27 5.36
N ASP A 4 -3.80 8.93 4.15
CA ASP A 4 -5.21 8.87 3.81
C ASP A 4 -5.79 7.47 4.07
N ALA A 5 -7.11 7.34 3.92
CA ALA A 5 -7.81 6.07 4.14
C ALA A 5 -7.29 4.93 3.26
N THR A 6 -6.78 5.24 2.06
CA THR A 6 -6.22 4.24 1.14
C THR A 6 -4.88 3.74 1.65
N ASP A 7 -4.04 4.64 2.17
CA ASP A 7 -2.75 4.25 2.77
C ASP A 7 -2.97 3.37 4.00
N ILE A 8 -3.97 3.70 4.83
CA ILE A 8 -4.33 2.89 6.00
C ILE A 8 -4.78 1.48 5.58
N ALA A 9 -5.63 1.37 4.55
CA ALA A 9 -6.05 0.07 4.02
C ALA A 9 -4.88 -0.73 3.45
N LEU A 10 -3.94 -0.05 2.78
CA LEU A 10 -2.74 -0.66 2.23
C LEU A 10 -1.84 -1.22 3.33
N LEU A 11 -1.61 -0.45 4.39
CA LEU A 11 -0.84 -0.88 5.56
C LEU A 11 -1.51 -2.06 6.28
N ASP A 12 -2.83 -2.05 6.45
CA ASP A 12 -3.58 -3.15 7.06
C ASP A 12 -3.39 -4.47 6.30
N VAL A 13 -3.44 -4.42 4.96
CA VAL A 13 -3.19 -5.60 4.12
C VAL A 13 -1.73 -6.06 4.21
N LEU A 14 -0.76 -5.14 4.13
CA LEU A 14 0.67 -5.46 4.23
C LEU A 14 1.04 -6.05 5.60
N GLN A 15 0.48 -5.52 6.69
CA GLN A 15 0.72 -6.02 8.05
C GLN A 15 0.18 -7.44 8.24
N ARG A 16 -0.96 -7.76 7.62
CA ARG A 16 -1.54 -9.11 7.67
C ARG A 16 -0.81 -10.08 6.74
N GLU A 17 -0.36 -9.62 5.58
CA GLU A 17 0.21 -10.44 4.52
C GLU A 17 1.50 -9.82 3.95
N GLY A 18 2.58 -9.83 4.73
CA GLY A 18 3.84 -9.17 4.36
C GLY A 18 4.58 -9.71 3.12
N ARG A 19 4.06 -10.75 2.45
CA ARG A 19 4.61 -11.29 1.19
C ARG A 19 3.66 -11.10 -0.01
N ILE A 20 2.58 -10.34 0.16
CA ILE A 20 1.63 -10.05 -0.91
C ILE A 20 2.33 -9.33 -2.07
N SER A 21 2.01 -9.71 -3.31
CA SER A 21 2.49 -8.97 -4.47
C SER A 21 1.78 -7.62 -4.62
N ASN A 22 2.44 -6.62 -5.21
CA ASN A 22 1.82 -5.32 -5.47
C ASN A 22 0.55 -5.41 -6.34
N VAL A 23 0.45 -6.39 -7.24
CA VAL A 23 -0.76 -6.60 -8.07
C VAL A 23 -1.93 -7.04 -7.19
N GLN A 24 -1.72 -8.04 -6.33
CA GLN A 24 -2.76 -8.52 -5.40
C GLN A 24 -3.12 -7.47 -4.35
N LEU A 25 -2.13 -6.69 -3.89
CA LEU A 25 -2.35 -5.56 -2.99
C LEU A 25 -3.27 -4.53 -3.64
N ALA A 26 -2.96 -4.13 -4.87
CA ALA A 26 -3.75 -3.17 -5.64
C ALA A 26 -5.19 -3.66 -5.84
N GLU A 27 -5.39 -4.94 -6.15
CA GLU A 27 -6.73 -5.55 -6.25
C GLU A 27 -7.51 -5.44 -4.94
N ARG A 28 -6.87 -5.75 -3.80
CA ARG A 28 -7.52 -5.70 -2.48
C ARG A 28 -7.89 -4.29 -2.03
N VAL A 29 -7.10 -3.28 -2.40
CA VAL A 29 -7.37 -1.87 -2.07
C VAL A 29 -8.07 -1.10 -3.20
N HIS A 30 -8.57 -1.79 -4.22
CA HIS A 30 -9.28 -1.21 -5.37
C HIS A 30 -8.49 -0.11 -6.11
N LEU A 31 -7.19 -0.32 -6.28
CA LEU A 31 -6.28 0.56 -7.03
C LEU A 31 -5.78 -0.11 -8.32
N SER A 32 -5.30 0.72 -9.25
CA SER A 32 -4.45 0.21 -10.32
C SER A 32 -3.07 -0.19 -9.74
N PRO A 33 -2.37 -1.19 -10.33
CA PRO A 33 -1.06 -1.60 -9.85
C PRO A 33 -0.02 -0.46 -9.79
N SER A 34 -0.08 0.49 -10.73
CA SER A 34 0.82 1.65 -10.76
C SER A 34 0.49 2.68 -9.67
N ALA A 35 -0.79 2.88 -9.33
CA ALA A 35 -1.19 3.76 -8.23
C ALA A 35 -0.82 3.17 -6.87
N CYS A 36 -1.01 1.85 -6.70
CA CYS A 36 -0.59 1.13 -5.51
C CYS A 36 0.93 1.24 -5.30
N LEU A 37 1.72 0.99 -6.35
CA LEU A 37 3.18 1.06 -6.29
C LEU A 37 3.68 2.44 -5.83
N ARG A 38 3.14 3.53 -6.41
CA ARG A 38 3.52 4.89 -6.01
C ARG A 38 3.20 5.18 -4.54
N ARG A 39 2.09 4.64 -4.03
CA ARG A 39 1.73 4.80 -2.61
C ARG A 39 2.65 4.00 -1.71
N VAL A 40 2.96 2.75 -2.05
CA VAL A 40 3.95 1.93 -1.33
C VAL A 40 5.28 2.65 -1.25
N GLN A 41 5.81 3.13 -2.39
CA GLN A 41 7.07 3.87 -2.45
C GLN A 41 7.05 5.10 -1.56
N ARG A 42 5.96 5.89 -1.60
CA ARG A 42 5.81 7.05 -0.70
C ARG A 42 5.84 6.65 0.77
N LEU A 43 5.20 5.54 1.15
CA LEU A 43 5.18 5.05 2.52
C LEU A 43 6.56 4.56 2.98
N GLU A 44 7.31 3.88 2.11
CA GLU A 44 8.71 3.47 2.35
C GLU A 44 9.64 4.69 2.47
N GLU A 45 9.58 5.64 1.54
CA GLU A 45 10.34 6.89 1.58
C GLU A 45 10.03 7.73 2.82
N GLY A 46 8.81 7.63 3.34
CA GLY A 46 8.36 8.25 4.58
C GLY A 46 8.78 7.53 5.86
N GLY A 47 9.38 6.34 5.77
CA GLY A 47 9.74 5.50 6.91
C GLY A 47 8.54 4.90 7.65
N VAL A 48 7.39 4.76 6.96
CA VAL A 48 6.17 4.15 7.51
C VAL A 48 6.19 2.62 7.38
N ILE A 49 6.87 2.10 6.36
CA ILE A 49 7.11 0.67 6.10
C ILE A 49 8.61 0.39 6.19
#